data_AF-A0A7K1BNW5-F1
#
_entry.id   AF-A0A7K1BNW5-F1
#
_cell.length_a   1.000
_cell.length_b   1.000
_cell.length_c   1.000
_cell.angle_alpha   90.00
_cell.angle_beta   90.00
_cell.angle_gamma   90.00
#
_symmetry.space_group_name_H-M   'P 1'
#
loop_
_entity.id
_entity.type
_entity.pdbx_description
1 polymer ?
#
loop_
_entity_poly.entity_id
_entity_poly.type
_entity_poly.pdbx_seq_one_letter_code
_entity_poly.pdbx_strand_id
1 'polypeptide(L)'
;MCQRRQDEDRVLTAIARSEPMIGKDSRIIVIGAGPGGIISAYQFREAGYTNVKILERDGDVGGTWQRSRYPGLGCDIMIHAYSFSFNLNPNWKRSYAPQPEILEYMRATVDKFDLWPMIHLNTGVTEARWHDEAGEWMVTTTTGETL
;
A
#
# COMPACT_ATOMS: atom_id res chain seq x y z
N MET A 1 -34.92 -3.53 20.30
CA MET A 1 -33.46 -3.39 20.54
C MET A 1 -32.65 -4.65 20.20
N CYS A 2 -33.28 -5.82 20.02
CA CYS A 2 -32.61 -7.10 19.69
C CYS A 2 -32.39 -7.30 18.16
N GLN A 3 -33.36 -6.91 17.32
CA GLN A 3 -33.28 -7.05 15.85
C GLN A 3 -32.07 -6.34 15.21
N ARG A 4 -31.74 -5.11 15.67
CA ARG A 4 -30.67 -4.30 15.06
C ARG A 4 -29.28 -4.91 15.19
N ARG A 5 -28.97 -5.60 16.29
CA ARG A 5 -27.68 -6.30 16.46
C ARG A 5 -27.59 -7.55 15.59
N GLN A 6 -28.70 -8.27 15.41
CA GLN A 6 -28.73 -9.44 14.55
C GLN A 6 -28.62 -9.10 13.06
N ASP A 7 -29.15 -7.95 12.63
CA ASP A 7 -28.98 -7.44 11.27
C ASP A 7 -27.55 -6.93 11.01
N GLU A 8 -26.92 -6.24 11.99
CA GLU A 8 -25.51 -5.86 11.90
C GLU A 8 -24.58 -7.08 11.83
N ASP A 9 -24.79 -8.11 12.66
CA ASP A 9 -24.02 -9.35 12.61
C ASP A 9 -24.19 -10.10 11.28
N ARG A 10 -25.39 -10.03 10.67
CA ARG A 10 -25.66 -10.61 9.33
C ARG A 10 -24.98 -9.85 8.21
N VAL A 11 -24.96 -8.51 8.27
CA VAL A 11 -24.26 -7.66 7.30
C VAL A 11 -22.75 -7.86 7.40
N LEU A 12 -22.20 -7.88 8.62
CA LEU A 12 -20.78 -8.16 8.86
C LEU A 12 -20.37 -9.56 8.38
N THR A 13 -21.25 -10.56 8.57
CA THR A 13 -21.03 -11.93 8.07
C THR A 13 -21.14 -12.03 6.54
N ALA A 14 -21.96 -11.19 5.89
CA ALA A 14 -22.12 -11.18 4.44
C ALA A 14 -20.93 -10.50 3.73
N ILE A 15 -20.39 -9.41 4.31
CA ILE A 15 -19.18 -8.75 3.79
C ILE A 15 -17.96 -9.66 3.91
N ALA A 16 -17.90 -10.49 4.96
CA ALA A 16 -16.83 -11.47 5.16
C ALA A 16 -16.93 -12.71 4.25
N ARG A 17 -18.05 -12.90 3.52
CA ARG A 17 -18.33 -14.09 2.68
C ARG A 17 -18.51 -13.81 1.20
N SER A 18 -18.38 -12.57 0.74
CA SER A 18 -18.31 -12.33 -0.70
C SER A 18 -17.02 -12.95 -1.22
N GLU A 19 -17.14 -13.96 -2.08
CA GLU A 19 -16.00 -14.43 -2.87
C GLU A 19 -15.32 -13.21 -3.50
N PRO A 20 -13.98 -13.14 -3.48
CA PRO A 20 -13.29 -12.01 -4.07
C PRO A 20 -13.72 -11.92 -5.54
N MET A 21 -14.27 -10.78 -5.93
CA MET A 21 -14.75 -10.50 -7.30
C MET A 21 -13.66 -10.69 -8.37
N ILE A 22 -12.41 -10.83 -7.94
CA ILE A 22 -11.20 -10.96 -8.75
C ILE A 22 -10.41 -12.14 -8.19
N GLY A 23 -10.03 -13.08 -9.05
CA GLY A 23 -9.25 -14.27 -8.69
C GLY A 23 -7.90 -13.90 -8.03
N LYS A 24 -7.37 -14.77 -7.17
CA LYS A 24 -6.11 -14.51 -6.44
C LYS A 24 -4.90 -14.37 -7.35
N ASP A 25 -4.99 -14.90 -8.56
CA ASP A 25 -4.00 -14.88 -9.64
C ASP A 25 -4.17 -13.70 -10.62
N SER A 26 -5.23 -12.90 -10.45
CA SER A 26 -5.49 -11.75 -11.33
C SER A 26 -4.40 -10.69 -11.21
N ARG A 27 -4.05 -10.08 -12.36
CA ARG A 27 -3.02 -9.03 -12.44
C ARG A 27 -3.52 -7.75 -11.78
N ILE A 28 -2.80 -7.30 -10.76
CA ILE A 28 -3.08 -6.06 -10.04
C ILE A 28 -1.86 -5.17 -10.11
N ILE A 29 -2.05 -3.93 -10.54
CA ILE A 29 -1.00 -2.91 -10.59
C ILE A 29 -1.36 -1.80 -9.62
N VAL A 30 -0.44 -1.48 -8.71
CA VAL A 30 -0.52 -0.35 -7.79
C VAL A 30 0.57 0.65 -8.16
N ILE A 31 0.23 1.93 -8.27
CA ILE A 31 1.18 2.98 -8.64
C ILE A 31 1.60 3.73 -7.37
N GLY A 32 2.88 3.66 -7.04
CA GLY A 32 3.53 4.31 -5.90
C GLY A 32 3.68 3.39 -4.67
N ALA A 33 4.87 3.42 -4.06
CA ALA A 33 5.22 2.72 -2.83
C ALA A 33 5.32 3.69 -1.62
N GLY A 34 4.40 4.67 -1.57
CA GLY A 34 4.14 5.45 -0.36
C GLY A 34 3.30 4.68 0.67
N PRO A 35 2.77 5.36 1.71
CA PRO A 35 1.97 4.71 2.76
C PRO A 35 0.81 3.87 2.21
N GLY A 36 0.07 4.40 1.22
CA GLY A 36 -1.03 3.69 0.57
C GLY A 36 -0.56 2.44 -0.20
N GLY A 37 0.57 2.54 -0.92
CA GLY A 37 1.15 1.40 -1.63
C GLY A 37 1.61 0.29 -0.69
N ILE A 38 2.25 0.66 0.43
CA ILE A 38 2.69 -0.29 1.47
C ILE A 38 1.47 -0.98 2.12
N ILE A 39 0.40 -0.23 2.42
CA ILE A 39 -0.86 -0.81 2.92
C ILE A 39 -1.43 -1.79 1.89
N SER A 40 -1.51 -1.39 0.62
CA SER A 40 -2.01 -2.28 -0.45
C SER A 40 -1.18 -3.56 -0.56
N ALA A 41 0.15 -3.46 -0.53
CA ALA A 41 1.06 -4.60 -0.53
C ALA A 41 0.73 -5.59 0.59
N TYR A 42 0.63 -5.06 1.82
CA TYR A 42 0.32 -5.86 3.00
C TYR A 42 -1.05 -6.53 2.85
N GLN A 43 -2.09 -5.78 2.50
CA GLN A 43 -3.45 -6.30 2.38
C GLN A 43 -3.57 -7.37 1.28
N PHE A 44 -2.93 -7.17 0.12
CA PHE A 44 -2.94 -8.16 -0.94
C PHE A 44 -2.20 -9.44 -0.57
N ARG A 45 -1.07 -9.31 0.14
CA ARG A 45 -0.32 -10.46 0.64
C ARG A 45 -1.10 -11.25 1.68
N GLU A 46 -1.68 -10.58 2.67
CA GLU A 46 -2.53 -11.21 3.69
C GLU A 46 -3.77 -11.87 3.08
N ALA A 47 -4.32 -11.27 2.02
CA ALA A 47 -5.42 -11.85 1.27
C ALA A 47 -4.99 -12.95 0.29
N GLY A 48 -3.70 -13.25 0.14
CA GLY A 48 -3.20 -14.33 -0.71
C GLY A 48 -3.23 -14.05 -2.21
N TYR A 49 -3.20 -12.77 -2.63
CA TYR A 49 -3.02 -12.43 -4.05
C TYR A 49 -1.57 -12.65 -4.47
N THR A 50 -1.36 -13.27 -5.63
CA THR A 50 -0.03 -13.72 -6.08
C THR A 50 0.52 -12.93 -7.27
N ASN A 51 -0.31 -12.12 -7.93
CA ASN A 51 0.05 -11.39 -9.15
C ASN A 51 -0.14 -9.87 -8.98
N VAL A 52 0.56 -9.33 -7.98
CA VAL A 52 0.51 -7.91 -7.64
C VAL A 52 1.86 -7.25 -7.92
N LYS A 53 1.86 -6.16 -8.68
CA LYS A 53 3.02 -5.31 -8.92
C LYS A 53 2.77 -3.91 -8.40
N ILE A 54 3.69 -3.42 -7.57
CA ILE A 54 3.70 -2.05 -7.05
C ILE A 54 4.83 -1.31 -7.76
N LEU A 55 4.49 -0.31 -8.57
CA LEU A 55 5.45 0.42 -9.39
C LEU A 55 5.79 1.74 -8.71
N GLU A 56 7.03 1.90 -8.26
CA GLU A 56 7.53 3.13 -7.65
C GLU A 56 8.58 3.77 -8.54
N ARG A 57 8.41 5.05 -8.83
CA ARG A 57 9.33 5.83 -9.66
C ARG A 57 10.66 6.08 -8.95
N ASP A 58 10.62 6.30 -7.65
CA ASP A 58 11.79 6.62 -6.85
C ASP A 58 12.60 5.35 -6.51
N GLY A 59 13.85 5.55 -6.10
CA GLY A 59 14.77 4.44 -5.79
C GLY A 59 14.55 3.79 -4.43
N ASP A 60 13.44 4.09 -3.75
CA ASP A 60 13.10 3.55 -2.43
C ASP A 60 11.62 3.80 -2.09
N VAL A 61 11.10 3.10 -1.08
CA VAL A 61 9.74 3.25 -0.55
C VAL A 61 9.60 4.50 0.31
N GLY A 62 8.35 4.89 0.60
CA GLY A 62 8.01 5.97 1.52
C GLY A 62 7.35 7.18 0.85
N GLY A 63 7.32 7.22 -0.49
CA GLY A 63 6.61 8.24 -1.27
C GLY A 63 7.05 9.65 -0.89
N THR A 64 6.13 10.48 -0.41
CA THR A 64 6.46 11.85 0.03
C THR A 64 7.57 11.90 1.07
N TRP A 65 7.63 10.93 1.99
CA TRP A 65 8.70 10.85 2.99
C TRP A 65 10.05 10.45 2.38
N GLN A 66 10.05 9.79 1.23
CA GLN A 66 11.26 9.51 0.46
C GLN A 66 11.70 10.73 -0.34
N ARG A 67 10.77 11.45 -0.97
CA ARG A 67 11.10 12.52 -1.92
C ARG A 67 11.42 13.86 -1.26
N SER A 68 10.72 14.20 -0.18
CA SER A 68 10.84 15.52 0.45
C SER A 68 12.05 15.57 1.39
N ARG A 69 12.94 16.55 1.18
CA ARG A 69 14.12 16.79 2.02
C ARG A 69 14.26 18.29 2.28
N TYR A 70 13.88 18.72 3.49
CA TYR A 70 14.17 20.07 3.98
C TYR A 70 14.34 20.05 5.51
N PRO A 71 15.11 20.98 6.08
CA PRO A 71 15.32 21.05 7.53
C PRO A 71 13.99 21.20 8.29
N GLY A 72 13.80 20.37 9.31
CA GLY A 72 12.59 20.40 10.16
C GLY A 72 11.39 19.65 9.60
N LEU A 73 11.49 18.96 8.45
CA LEU A 73 10.41 18.12 7.93
C LEU A 73 10.04 17.02 8.94
N GLY A 74 8.76 16.97 9.29
CA GLY A 74 8.19 16.01 10.23
C GLY A 74 6.67 15.95 10.07
N CYS A 75 6.04 15.02 10.80
CA CYS A 75 4.60 14.88 10.82
C CYS A 75 3.96 15.88 11.81
N ASP A 76 2.81 16.44 11.43
CA ASP A 76 2.03 17.41 12.22
C ASP A 76 1.02 16.76 13.18
N ILE A 77 0.78 15.45 13.02
CA ILE A 77 -0.04 14.66 13.93
C ILE A 77 0.84 13.78 14.82
N MET A 78 0.26 13.32 15.94
CA MET A 78 0.96 12.39 16.83
C MET A 78 1.32 11.12 16.07
N ILE A 79 2.58 10.69 16.18
CA ILE A 79 3.13 9.62 15.34
C ILE A 79 2.44 8.26 15.56
N HIS A 80 1.89 8.02 16.76
CA HIS A 80 1.08 6.85 17.02
C HIS A 80 -0.22 6.81 16.19
N ALA A 81 -0.77 7.98 15.82
CA ALA A 81 -1.90 8.09 14.90
C ALA A 81 -1.45 8.03 13.42
N TYR A 82 -0.19 8.38 13.13
CA TYR A 82 0.43 8.23 11.81
C TYR A 82 1.26 6.94 11.70
N SER A 83 0.73 5.84 12.24
CA SER A 83 1.31 4.49 12.16
C SER A 83 0.38 3.56 11.39
N PHE A 84 0.92 2.50 10.81
CA PHE A 84 0.10 1.47 10.17
C PHE A 84 -0.62 0.69 11.27
N SER A 85 -1.94 0.50 11.14
CA SER A 85 -2.74 -0.19 12.15
C SER A 85 -2.31 -1.63 12.37
N PHE A 86 -1.76 -2.29 11.33
CA PHE A 86 -1.19 -3.64 11.40
C PHE A 86 0.27 -3.67 11.91
N ASN A 87 0.92 -2.52 12.09
CA ASN A 87 2.30 -2.43 12.53
C ASN A 87 2.57 -1.27 13.50
N LEU A 88 1.88 -1.24 14.62
CA LEU A 88 2.13 -0.21 15.63
C LEU A 88 3.57 -0.29 16.15
N ASN A 89 4.24 0.86 16.25
CA ASN A 89 5.59 0.98 16.79
C ASN A 89 5.54 1.59 18.21
N PRO A 90 5.81 0.82 19.28
CA PRO A 90 5.86 1.35 20.64
C PRO A 90 7.16 2.12 20.93
N ASN A 91 8.15 2.03 20.04
CA ASN A 91 9.51 2.55 20.25
C ASN A 91 9.76 3.89 19.54
N TRP A 92 8.72 4.61 19.15
CA TRP A 92 8.86 5.98 18.64
C TRP A 92 9.60 6.84 19.67
N LYS A 93 10.60 7.60 19.21
CA LYS A 93 11.44 8.40 20.13
C LYS A 93 10.76 9.66 20.63
N ARG A 94 9.72 10.11 19.91
CA ARG A 94 9.04 11.40 20.11
C ARG A 94 7.56 11.28 19.74
N SER A 95 6.71 12.11 20.32
CA SER A 95 5.28 12.19 19.94
C SER A 95 5.07 12.69 18.51
N TYR A 96 5.99 13.50 17.99
CA TYR A 96 6.01 13.99 16.61
C TYR A 96 7.35 13.60 15.98
N ALA A 97 7.32 12.66 15.04
CA ALA A 97 8.53 12.10 14.47
C ALA A 97 9.03 12.94 13.27
N PRO A 98 10.36 13.15 13.15
CA PRO A 98 10.96 13.76 11.98
C PRO A 98 10.94 12.78 10.79
N GLN A 99 11.05 13.31 9.57
CA GLN A 99 11.01 12.50 8.34
C GLN A 99 11.95 11.27 8.35
N PRO A 100 13.22 11.34 8.81
CA PRO A 100 14.09 10.17 8.77
C PRO A 100 13.56 9.00 9.60
N GLU A 101 12.92 9.28 10.74
CA GLU A 101 12.34 8.24 11.61
C GLU A 101 11.11 7.61 10.96
N ILE A 102 10.29 8.42 10.28
CA ILE A 102 9.11 7.95 9.55
C ILE A 102 9.50 7.08 8.35
N LEU A 103 10.50 7.53 7.58
CA LEU A 103 11.00 6.78 6.43
C LEU A 103 11.60 5.44 6.86
N GLU A 104 12.38 5.43 7.95
CA GLU A 104 12.95 4.21 8.51
C GLU A 104 11.85 3.23 8.96
N TYR A 105 10.81 3.72 9.63
CA TYR A 105 9.65 2.91 10.02
C TYR A 105 8.94 2.29 8.80
N MET A 106 8.82 3.02 7.68
CA MET A 106 8.22 2.50 6.45
C MET A 106 9.07 1.39 5.83
N ARG A 107 10.39 1.58 5.72
CA ARG A 107 11.31 0.54 5.24
C ARG A 107 11.27 -0.70 6.12
N ALA A 108 11.38 -0.52 7.44
CA ALA A 108 11.29 -1.61 8.39
C ALA A 108 9.94 -2.35 8.33
N THR A 109 8.85 -1.66 7.99
CA THR A 109 7.55 -2.30 7.75
C THR A 109 7.60 -3.17 6.50
N VAL A 110 8.13 -2.66 5.39
CA VAL A 110 8.29 -3.40 4.14
C VAL A 110 9.16 -4.66 4.34
N ASP A 111 10.25 -4.54 5.10
CA ASP A 111 11.10 -5.68 5.49
C ASP A 111 10.36 -6.70 6.36
N LYS A 112 9.74 -6.23 7.46
CA LYS A 112 9.05 -7.08 8.45
C LYS A 112 7.95 -7.93 7.82
N PHE A 113 7.26 -7.36 6.84
CA PHE A 113 6.20 -8.02 6.12
C PHE A 113 6.64 -8.43 4.72
N ASP A 114 7.92 -8.68 4.46
CA ASP A 114 8.45 -9.24 3.19
C ASP A 114 7.66 -8.77 1.95
N LEU A 115 7.55 -7.44 1.81
CA LEU A 115 6.74 -6.79 0.77
C LEU A 115 7.57 -6.47 -0.48
N TRP A 116 8.90 -6.50 -0.37
CA TRP A 116 9.83 -6.24 -1.47
C TRP A 116 9.57 -7.05 -2.74
N PRO A 117 9.17 -8.33 -2.71
CA PRO A 117 8.90 -9.08 -3.93
C PRO A 117 7.78 -8.48 -4.82
N MET A 118 6.87 -7.70 -4.24
CA MET A 118 5.81 -7.00 -4.98
C MET A 118 6.23 -5.60 -5.44
N ILE A 119 7.33 -5.04 -4.93
CA ILE A 119 7.71 -3.63 -5.12
C ILE A 119 8.82 -3.51 -6.17
N HIS A 120 8.50 -2.81 -7.25
CA HIS A 120 9.41 -2.50 -8.35
C HIS A 120 9.81 -1.02 -8.27
N LEU A 121 10.99 -0.77 -7.70
CA LEU A 121 11.60 0.56 -7.61
C LEU A 121 12.12 1.02 -8.97
N ASN A 122 12.43 2.33 -9.08
CA ASN A 122 12.92 2.96 -10.31
C ASN A 122 12.04 2.69 -11.55
N THR A 123 10.77 2.39 -11.34
CA THR A 123 9.78 2.01 -12.36
C THR A 123 8.61 2.96 -12.28
N GLY A 124 8.74 4.12 -12.94
CA GLY A 124 7.66 5.10 -13.00
C GLY A 124 6.62 4.71 -14.05
N VAL A 125 5.34 4.88 -13.76
CA VAL A 125 4.29 4.82 -14.80
C VAL A 125 4.28 6.13 -15.59
N THR A 126 4.19 6.01 -16.92
CA THR A 126 4.11 7.13 -17.87
C THR A 126 2.73 7.23 -18.53
N GLU A 127 2.05 6.10 -18.72
CA GLU A 127 0.71 6.03 -19.30
C GLU A 127 -0.08 4.86 -18.70
N ALA A 128 -1.39 5.04 -18.54
CA ALA A 128 -2.33 3.96 -18.26
C ALA A 128 -3.54 4.14 -19.18
N ARG A 129 -3.81 3.16 -20.03
CA ARG A 129 -4.90 3.19 -21.02
C ARG A 129 -5.78 1.96 -20.85
N TRP A 130 -7.09 2.17 -20.78
CA TRP A 130 -8.05 1.08 -20.80
C TRP A 130 -8.14 0.46 -22.21
N HIS A 131 -8.09 -0.88 -22.28
CA HIS A 131 -8.21 -1.64 -23.53
C HIS A 131 -9.56 -2.36 -23.57
N ASP A 132 -10.55 -1.74 -24.25
CA ASP A 132 -11.95 -2.19 -24.22
C ASP A 132 -12.15 -3.66 -24.62
N GLU A 133 -11.46 -4.13 -25.66
CA GLU A 133 -11.61 -5.51 -26.16
C GLU A 133 -11.06 -6.56 -25.19
N ALA A 134 -10.04 -6.19 -24.40
CA ALA A 134 -9.38 -7.08 -23.46
C ALA A 134 -9.94 -6.93 -22.04
N GLY A 135 -10.64 -5.83 -21.75
CA GLY A 135 -11.19 -5.54 -20.44
C GLY A 135 -10.11 -5.30 -19.38
N GLU A 136 -8.95 -4.79 -19.78
CA GLU A 136 -7.80 -4.58 -18.89
C GLU A 136 -7.13 -3.21 -19.09
N TRP A 137 -6.37 -2.78 -18.08
CA TRP A 137 -5.52 -1.60 -18.17
C TRP A 137 -4.17 -1.99 -18.76
N MET A 138 -3.78 -1.32 -19.85
CA MET A 138 -2.40 -1.34 -20.35
C MET A 138 -1.61 -0.23 -19.67
N VAL A 139 -0.53 -0.58 -18.97
CA VAL A 139 0.27 0.36 -18.19
C VAL A 139 1.70 0.43 -18.76
N THR A 140 2.08 1.58 -19.28
CA THR A 140 3.42 1.82 -19.80
C THR A 140 4.31 2.45 -18.73
N THR A 141 5.54 1.96 -18.63
CA THR A 141 6.52 2.39 -17.62
C THR A 141 7.70 3.15 -18.22
N THR A 142 8.49 3.81 -17.37
CA THR A 142 9.71 4.54 -17.75
C THR A 142 10.80 3.63 -18.30
N THR A 143 10.74 2.31 -18.06
CA THR A 143 11.67 1.33 -18.63
C THR A 143 11.30 0.95 -20.06
N GLY A 144 10.14 1.39 -20.56
CA GLY A 144 9.59 1.02 -21.86
C GLY A 144 8.76 -0.28 -21.84
N GLU A 145 8.62 -0.94 -20.68
CA GLU A 145 7.74 -2.10 -20.52
C GLU A 145 6.28 -1.65 -20.47
N THR A 146 5.39 -2.39 -21.16
CA THR A 146 3.94 -2.29 -21.04
C THR A 146 3.39 -3.54 -20.34
N LEU A 147 2.67 -3.31 -19.24
CA LEU A 147 2.05 -4.32 -18.38
C LEU A 147 0.55 -4.42 -18.58
#